data_AF-A0A173XK96-F1
#
_entry.id   AF-A0A173XK96-F1
#
_cell.length_a   1.000
_cell.length_b   1.000
_cell.length_c   1.000
_cell.angle_alpha   90.00
_cell.angle_beta   90.00
_cell.angle_gamma   90.00
#
_symmetry.space_group_name_H-M   'P 1'
#
loop_
_entity.id
_entity.type
_entity.pdbx_description
1 polymer ?
#
loop_
_entity_poly.entity_id
_entity_poly.type
_entity_poly.pdbx_seq_one_letter_code
_entity_poly.pdbx_strand_id
1 'polypeptide(L)'
;MKKYIVKLTLGLMLSAAFITACTDDDDDDQAIAFGLSTEELVFPENGGIESVTITAANTWNINANASWLKITPANGMGSGEFTVSADASVLAEPRTASIRIEAAGEMPKTIKLTQMGYQLGVYPSTTDTLIENSALKDKRFFELSVVTNVRFSVEIKEAILDESGNDTGEMGEKAKWLSTTYKEKDLNLDYGQRPVAAKLRFDWNVNVEDQKRAAKIAFKFTDNDGNPQETVVTVMQKAAPTITDNRAGDSLALLIISERLNVMSPWDGSRNMRYWNGVKLWENTDQEVKDNPQMKGRVRSVLFSMFQTEESIPAEVTHLKYVETLEFFSNANNGLKSIKLGNEVCQLEYLKNLRLDAYGLTELPDINELKKLGGKLEVLSLSSNNFNKIPAVLNKEILPNLKVLKMNANRRRDVVSDLTTLDKDKDGLYLDLSSYADKRRFMEMLAWELDTLQLSNNYIEGELPTDKDLSDSGLFDLYTEEDIKASQNTGDKKDELPEILVSTPKVMFKTKGFTVNLNYLHGEIPNWILLHPQMADWNSFTFIFTQEDAKSDTKGNLPGFVNIPKDFEEYYELYPNKRPTWEN
;
A
#
# COMPACT_ATOMS: atom_id res chain seq x y z
N MET A 1 3.51 33.60 17.14
CA MET A 1 4.52 33.88 18.19
C MET A 1 5.01 35.31 18.10
N LYS A 2 4.87 36.09 19.19
CA LYS A 2 5.51 37.40 19.35
C LYS A 2 7.03 37.19 19.32
N LYS A 3 7.69 37.69 18.28
CA LYS A 3 9.16 37.75 18.16
C LYS A 3 9.70 38.66 19.26
N TYR A 4 10.25 38.10 20.33
CA TYR A 4 11.17 38.85 21.19
C TYR A 4 12.53 38.87 20.50
N ILE A 5 12.70 39.85 19.60
CA ILE A 5 14.01 40.25 19.12
C ILE A 5 14.61 41.12 20.22
N VAL A 6 15.46 40.53 21.07
CA VAL A 6 16.43 41.31 21.83
C VAL A 6 17.56 41.64 20.86
N LYS A 7 17.43 42.78 20.16
CA LYS A 7 18.54 43.43 19.48
C LYS A 7 19.41 44.08 20.56
N LEU A 8 20.49 43.42 20.97
CA LEU A 8 21.60 44.14 21.58
C LEU A 8 22.52 44.62 20.46
N THR A 9 22.27 45.84 20.01
CA THR A 9 23.25 46.65 19.29
C THR A 9 24.29 47.13 20.30
N LEU A 10 25.52 46.60 20.25
CA LEU A 10 26.67 47.33 20.77
C LEU A 10 27.36 48.04 19.60
N GLY A 11 27.25 49.36 19.58
CA GLY A 11 27.92 50.21 18.62
C GLY A 11 29.41 50.28 18.93
N LEU A 12 30.25 49.95 17.96
CA LEU A 12 31.61 50.47 17.90
C LEU A 12 31.53 51.94 17.50
N MET A 13 31.72 52.85 18.45
CA MET A 13 32.14 54.22 18.18
C MET A 13 33.66 54.29 18.31
N LEU A 14 34.36 54.31 17.17
CA LEU A 14 35.73 54.83 17.09
C LEU A 14 35.64 56.36 17.07
N SER A 15 35.88 57.00 18.21
CA SER A 15 36.18 58.42 18.28
C SER A 15 37.68 58.60 18.51
N ALA A 16 38.42 58.89 17.45
CA ALA A 16 39.77 59.42 17.51
C ALA A 16 39.69 60.87 17.99
N ALA A 17 40.11 61.12 19.24
CA ALA A 17 40.39 62.46 19.74
C ALA A 17 41.91 62.61 19.87
N PHE A 18 42.53 63.32 18.92
CA PHE A 18 43.86 63.88 19.09
C PHE A 18 43.78 64.99 20.14
N ILE A 19 44.40 64.77 21.30
CA ILE A 19 44.76 65.85 22.21
C ILE A 19 46.28 65.92 22.20
N THR A 20 46.81 66.91 21.49
CA THR A 20 48.20 67.36 21.62
C THR A 20 48.32 68.16 22.90
N ALA A 21 49.04 67.63 23.88
CA ALA A 21 49.59 68.39 24.99
C ALA A 21 51.07 68.05 25.10
N CYS A 22 51.91 68.95 24.56
CA CYS A 22 53.30 69.04 24.97
C CYS A 22 53.33 69.76 26.31
N THR A 23 53.90 69.10 27.32
CA THR A 23 54.61 69.74 28.43
C THR A 23 55.63 68.75 28.95
N ASP A 24 56.89 69.14 28.77
CA ASP A 24 58.11 68.88 29.51
C ASP A 24 58.43 67.47 30.04
N ASP A 25 59.63 67.04 29.65
CA ASP A 25 60.40 65.93 30.19
C ASP A 25 60.56 66.07 31.71
N ASP A 26 59.71 65.37 32.44
CA ASP A 26 60.09 64.71 33.68
C ASP A 26 59.99 63.21 33.40
N ASP A 27 61.10 62.48 33.57
CA ASP A 27 61.15 61.02 33.72
C ASP A 27 60.34 60.66 34.98
N ASP A 28 59.02 60.75 34.89
CA ASP A 28 58.10 60.13 35.82
C ASP A 28 57.87 58.72 35.26
N ASP A 29 58.51 57.73 35.90
CA ASP A 29 58.21 56.31 35.74
C ASP A 29 56.71 56.11 35.96
N GLN A 30 55.88 56.36 34.93
CA GLN A 30 54.47 56.00 34.94
C GLN A 30 54.43 54.48 34.95
N ALA A 31 54.34 53.92 36.16
CA ALA A 31 54.17 52.50 36.37
C ALA A 31 53.02 52.01 35.46
N ILE A 32 53.36 51.19 34.47
CA ILE A 32 52.38 50.57 33.57
C ILE A 32 51.48 49.69 34.43
N ALA A 33 50.30 50.20 34.79
CA ALA A 33 49.36 49.49 35.63
C ALA A 33 48.85 48.24 34.91
N PHE A 34 48.97 47.09 35.56
CA PHE A 34 48.50 45.82 35.01
C PHE A 34 46.99 45.87 34.73
N GLY A 35 46.60 45.68 33.47
CA GLY A 35 45.25 45.92 32.97
C GLY A 35 44.79 44.86 31.97
N LEU A 36 43.48 44.66 31.90
CA LEU A 36 42.81 43.82 30.89
C LEU A 36 41.71 44.64 30.24
N SER A 37 41.48 44.47 28.93
CA SER A 37 40.38 45.15 28.23
C SER A 37 38.99 44.69 28.68
N THR A 38 38.89 43.49 29.26
CA THR A 38 37.68 42.96 29.87
C THR A 38 38.02 41.99 31.00
N GLU A 39 37.12 41.88 31.98
CA GLU A 39 37.16 40.86 33.03
C GLU A 39 36.08 39.78 32.83
N GLU A 40 35.26 39.91 31.78
CA GLU A 40 34.20 38.97 31.43
C GLU A 40 34.18 38.65 29.94
N LEU A 41 33.95 37.38 29.60
CA LEU A 41 33.75 36.89 28.23
C LEU A 41 32.48 36.06 28.16
N VAL A 42 31.69 36.26 27.10
CA VAL A 42 30.47 35.49 26.85
C VAL A 42 30.53 34.88 25.48
N PHE A 43 30.42 33.55 25.39
CA PHE A 43 30.38 32.82 24.13
C PHE A 43 29.00 32.21 23.86
N PRO A 44 28.54 32.19 22.60
CA PRO A 44 27.36 31.42 22.23
C PRO A 44 27.66 29.90 22.32
N GLU A 45 26.59 29.11 22.24
CA GLU A 45 26.62 27.64 22.32
C GLU A 45 27.49 26.99 21.23
N ASN A 46 27.63 27.64 20.07
CA ASN A 46 28.50 27.18 18.98
C ASN A 46 29.99 27.51 19.20
N GLY A 47 30.34 28.24 20.26
CA GLY A 47 31.72 28.70 20.51
C GLY A 47 32.10 29.90 19.64
N GLY A 48 33.40 30.15 19.50
CA GLY A 48 33.91 31.30 18.75
C GLY A 48 35.31 31.73 19.21
N ILE A 49 35.76 32.89 18.72
CA ILE A 49 37.04 33.49 19.10
C ILE A 49 36.79 34.93 19.54
N GLU A 50 37.31 35.30 20.70
CA GLU A 50 37.32 36.67 21.22
C GLU A 50 38.77 37.11 21.50
N SER A 51 39.04 38.40 21.43
CA SER A 51 40.38 38.95 21.68
C SER A 51 40.39 39.84 22.92
N VAL A 52 41.47 39.75 23.70
CA VAL A 52 41.66 40.50 24.94
C VAL A 52 43.00 41.21 24.89
N THR A 53 43.00 42.51 25.16
CA THR A 53 44.21 43.31 25.29
C THR A 53 44.70 43.24 26.73
N ILE A 54 46.00 42.99 26.90
CA ILE A 54 46.69 42.99 28.18
C ILE A 54 47.65 44.17 28.23
N THR A 55 47.55 44.97 29.29
CA THR A 55 48.51 46.04 29.60
C THR A 55 49.41 45.54 30.72
N ALA A 56 50.71 45.40 30.48
CA ALA A 56 51.67 44.91 31.48
C ALA A 56 53.08 45.47 31.20
N ALA A 57 53.87 45.70 32.26
CA ALA A 57 55.29 46.08 32.15
C ALA A 57 56.20 44.87 31.90
N ASN A 58 55.87 43.72 32.49
CA ASN A 58 56.73 42.54 32.57
C ASN A 58 56.14 41.33 31.82
N THR A 59 56.79 40.17 31.96
CA THR A 59 56.27 38.90 31.43
C THR A 59 54.97 38.50 32.11
N TRP A 60 54.07 37.90 31.32
CA TRP A 60 52.82 37.36 31.80
C TRP A 60 52.57 35.95 31.27
N ASN A 61 51.82 35.16 32.04
CA ASN A 61 51.39 33.81 31.70
C ASN A 61 49.88 33.66 31.96
N ILE A 62 49.21 32.89 31.11
CA ILE A 62 47.77 32.72 31.11
C ILE A 62 47.44 31.24 31.24
N ASN A 63 46.59 30.92 32.21
CA ASN A 63 46.08 29.57 32.43
C ASN A 63 44.54 29.58 32.43
N ALA A 64 43.93 28.74 31.60
CA ALA A 64 42.50 28.45 31.67
C ALA A 64 42.27 27.17 32.48
N ASN A 65 41.26 27.17 33.35
CA ASN A 65 40.86 25.99 34.11
C ASN A 65 39.98 25.00 33.32
N ALA A 66 39.76 25.25 32.02
CA ALA A 66 38.83 24.55 31.17
C ALA A 66 39.50 24.05 29.89
N SER A 67 39.35 22.75 29.59
CA SER A 67 39.96 22.09 28.42
C SER A 67 39.32 22.45 27.08
N TRP A 68 38.13 23.06 27.09
CA TRP A 68 37.39 23.52 25.89
C TRP A 68 37.74 24.95 25.48
N LEU A 69 38.73 25.56 26.14
CA LEU A 69 39.28 26.86 25.81
C LEU A 69 40.71 26.71 25.28
N LYS A 70 41.05 27.47 24.25
CA LYS A 70 42.40 27.61 23.72
C LYS A 70 42.82 29.08 23.72
N ILE A 71 43.97 29.35 24.31
CA ILE A 71 44.51 30.71 24.45
C ILE A 71 45.75 30.85 23.56
N THR A 72 45.84 31.93 22.78
CA THR A 72 46.99 32.15 21.88
C THR A 72 47.33 33.65 21.75
N PRO A 73 48.55 34.07 22.12
CA PRO A 73 49.57 33.31 22.86
C PRO A 73 49.21 33.15 24.35
N ALA A 74 49.64 32.06 24.98
CA ALA A 74 49.38 31.80 26.41
C ALA A 74 50.40 32.51 27.34
N ASN A 75 51.45 33.11 26.80
CA ASN A 75 52.41 33.92 27.52
C ASN A 75 52.95 35.03 26.60
N GLY A 76 53.52 36.07 27.21
CA GLY A 76 54.10 37.18 26.48
C GLY A 76 54.86 38.13 27.40
N MET A 77 55.35 39.22 26.83
CA MET A 77 56.10 40.26 27.54
C MET A 77 55.60 41.62 27.08
N GLY A 78 55.43 42.54 28.03
CA GLY A 78 54.89 43.86 27.75
C GLY A 78 53.40 43.82 27.41
N SER A 79 52.87 44.96 26.97
CA SER A 79 51.48 45.07 26.55
C SER A 79 51.25 44.41 25.19
N GLY A 80 50.10 43.79 24.99
CA GLY A 80 49.79 43.06 23.77
C GLY A 80 48.35 42.55 23.72
N GLU A 81 48.09 41.58 22.83
CA GLU A 81 46.78 40.97 22.65
C GLU A 81 46.92 39.44 22.68
N PHE A 82 45.94 38.77 23.27
CA PHE A 82 45.77 37.33 23.16
C PHE A 82 44.34 36.99 22.74
N THR A 83 44.19 35.87 22.05
CA THR A 83 42.89 35.34 21.63
C THR A 83 42.45 34.20 22.54
N VAL A 84 41.15 34.15 22.81
CA VAL A 84 40.47 33.07 23.51
C VAL A 84 39.51 32.42 22.52
N SER A 85 39.78 31.16 22.17
CA SER A 85 38.91 30.33 21.34
C SER A 85 38.15 29.35 22.21
N ALA A 86 36.83 29.31 22.10
CA ALA A 86 35.98 28.34 22.78
C ALA A 86 35.43 27.32 21.78
N ASP A 87 35.56 26.03 22.10
CA ASP A 87 34.88 24.96 21.36
C ASP A 87 33.36 25.05 21.54
N ALA A 88 32.59 24.48 20.62
CA ALA A 88 31.14 24.34 20.78
C ALA A 88 30.80 23.64 22.11
N SER A 89 29.72 24.10 22.76
CA SER A 89 29.21 23.48 23.98
C SER A 89 28.74 22.04 23.71
N VAL A 90 28.72 21.22 24.74
CA VAL A 90 28.11 19.88 24.73
C VAL A 90 27.05 19.75 25.82
N LEU A 91 26.69 20.88 26.44
CA LEU A 91 25.80 20.96 27.60
C LEU A 91 24.54 21.75 27.23
N ALA A 92 23.45 21.46 27.94
CA ALA A 92 22.20 22.22 27.81
C ALA A 92 22.22 23.51 28.63
N GLU A 93 22.80 23.46 29.83
CA GLU A 93 22.98 24.62 30.70
C GLU A 93 24.27 25.39 30.39
N PRO A 94 24.31 26.72 30.66
CA PRO A 94 25.53 27.49 30.53
C PRO A 94 26.67 26.91 31.37
N ARG A 95 27.87 26.87 30.79
CA ARG A 95 29.10 26.50 31.50
C ARG A 95 29.98 27.70 31.74
N THR A 96 30.63 27.71 32.90
CA THR A 96 31.56 28.77 33.27
C THR A 96 32.98 28.26 33.35
N ALA A 97 33.93 29.16 33.09
CA ALA A 97 35.35 28.93 33.24
C ALA A 97 36.02 30.19 33.80
N SER A 98 37.23 30.04 34.31
CA SER A 98 38.08 31.16 34.70
C SER A 98 39.42 31.08 33.98
N ILE A 99 39.83 32.22 33.46
CA ILE A 99 41.15 32.41 32.87
C ILE A 99 41.94 33.24 33.87
N ARG A 100 43.01 32.67 34.43
CA ARG A 100 43.90 33.33 35.38
C ARG A 100 45.12 33.87 34.63
N ILE A 101 45.38 35.17 34.81
CA ILE A 101 46.50 35.89 34.21
C ILE A 101 47.45 36.30 35.34
N GLU A 102 48.69 35.87 35.22
CA GLU A 102 49.75 36.17 36.17
C GLU A 102 50.82 37.01 35.47
N ALA A 103 50.93 38.28 35.85
CA ALA A 103 52.01 39.16 35.43
C ALA A 103 53.06 39.25 36.54
N ALA A 104 54.34 39.23 36.18
CA ALA A 104 55.43 39.22 37.15
C ALA A 104 55.44 40.49 38.01
N GLY A 105 55.36 40.33 39.33
CA GLY A 105 55.31 41.43 40.31
C GLY A 105 53.92 41.99 40.59
N GLU A 106 52.88 41.47 39.94
CA GLU A 106 51.50 41.97 40.01
C GLU A 106 50.55 40.96 40.66
N MET A 107 49.46 41.45 41.25
CA MET A 107 48.40 40.57 41.74
C MET A 107 47.69 39.89 40.55
N PRO A 108 47.48 38.56 40.59
CA PRO A 108 46.82 37.84 39.50
C PRO A 108 45.42 38.39 39.20
N LYS A 109 45.09 38.54 37.92
CA LYS A 109 43.75 38.89 37.47
C LYS A 109 43.03 37.68 36.91
N THR A 110 41.69 37.69 36.98
CA THR A 110 40.85 36.60 36.50
C THR A 110 39.80 37.14 35.55
N ILE A 111 39.70 36.55 34.37
CA ILE A 111 38.56 36.73 33.47
C ILE A 111 37.56 35.62 33.74
N LYS A 112 36.31 36.00 34.03
CA LYS A 112 35.19 35.06 34.12
C LYS A 112 34.63 34.83 32.73
N LEU A 113 34.46 33.57 32.35
CA LEU A 113 33.91 33.22 31.06
C LEU A 113 32.62 32.43 31.25
N THR A 114 31.57 32.82 30.53
CA THR A 114 30.30 32.10 30.47
C THR A 114 30.00 31.71 29.03
N GLN A 115 29.87 30.42 28.75
CA GLN A 115 29.41 29.93 27.46
C GLN A 115 27.99 29.38 27.57
N MET A 116 27.09 29.79 26.67
CA MET A 116 25.72 29.29 26.62
C MET A 116 25.66 27.79 26.24
N GLY A 117 24.64 27.09 26.71
CA GLY A 117 24.34 25.70 26.33
C GLY A 117 23.28 25.61 25.23
N TYR A 118 23.05 24.39 24.71
CA TYR A 118 22.00 24.14 23.71
C TYR A 118 20.66 23.85 24.38
N GLN A 119 19.63 24.64 24.06
CA GLN A 119 18.27 24.36 24.53
C GLN A 119 17.81 22.96 24.09
N LEU A 120 17.35 22.15 25.04
CA LEU A 120 16.78 20.84 24.75
C LEU A 120 15.51 20.98 23.93
N GLY A 121 15.44 20.26 22.83
CA GLY A 121 14.23 20.27 22.03
C GLY A 121 14.33 19.48 20.74
N VAL A 122 13.16 19.34 20.13
CA VAL A 122 12.98 18.79 18.80
C VAL A 122 12.54 19.94 17.91
N TYR A 123 13.33 20.26 16.90
CA TYR A 123 13.12 21.41 16.02
C TYR A 123 12.90 20.92 14.59
N PRO A 124 11.65 20.67 14.19
CA PRO A 124 11.30 20.40 12.81
C PRO A 124 11.66 21.57 11.90
N SER A 125 12.06 21.25 10.67
CA SER A 125 12.38 22.23 9.63
C SER A 125 11.19 23.08 9.16
N THR A 126 9.97 22.63 9.44
CA THR A 126 8.72 23.37 9.18
C THR A 126 7.69 23.06 10.27
N THR A 127 6.74 23.98 10.47
CA THR A 127 5.58 23.79 11.35
C THR A 127 4.37 23.20 10.62
N ASP A 128 4.37 23.26 9.29
CA ASP A 128 3.28 22.79 8.45
C ASP A 128 3.77 22.26 7.10
N THR A 129 3.01 21.31 6.55
CA THR A 129 3.27 20.70 5.24
C THR A 129 1.95 20.48 4.50
N LEU A 130 1.90 20.80 3.21
CA LEU A 130 0.79 20.48 2.31
C LEU A 130 1.18 19.33 1.38
N ILE A 131 0.35 18.30 1.29
CA ILE A 131 0.52 17.16 0.39
C ILE A 131 -0.67 17.01 -0.57
N GLU A 132 -0.43 16.40 -1.73
CA GLU A 132 -1.48 16.10 -2.71
C GLU A 132 -2.48 15.07 -2.18
N ASN A 133 -3.69 15.05 -2.74
CA ASN A 133 -4.72 14.08 -2.37
C ASN A 133 -4.31 12.64 -2.79
N SER A 134 -3.62 12.51 -3.93
CA SER A 134 -3.18 11.24 -4.49
C SER A 134 -1.80 11.32 -5.14
N ALA A 135 -1.11 10.20 -5.16
CA ALA A 135 0.08 9.93 -5.97
C ALA A 135 0.23 8.41 -6.12
N LEU A 136 1.09 7.96 -7.04
CA LEU A 136 1.49 6.56 -7.13
C LEU A 136 2.07 6.07 -5.81
N LYS A 137 1.82 4.82 -5.45
CA LYS A 137 2.15 4.22 -4.14
C LYS A 137 3.59 4.48 -3.68
N ASP A 138 4.56 4.32 -4.56
CA ASP A 138 5.99 4.51 -4.28
C ASP A 138 6.39 5.98 -4.04
N LYS A 139 5.52 6.92 -4.41
CA LYS A 139 5.70 8.36 -4.22
C LYS A 139 4.89 8.95 -3.06
N ARG A 140 4.13 8.12 -2.33
CA ARG A 140 3.29 8.58 -1.21
C ARG A 140 4.05 8.72 0.10
N PHE A 141 5.09 9.56 0.08
CA PHE A 141 5.82 9.94 1.28
C PHE A 141 6.35 11.38 1.20
N PHE A 142 6.72 11.94 2.35
CA PHE A 142 7.57 13.13 2.43
C PHE A 142 8.65 12.93 3.50
N GLU A 143 9.74 13.69 3.38
CA GLU A 143 10.80 13.72 4.39
C GLU A 143 10.71 15.02 5.19
N LEU A 144 10.79 14.91 6.51
CA LEU A 144 10.87 16.04 7.43
C LEU A 144 12.24 16.03 8.09
N SER A 145 13.00 17.10 7.88
CA SER A 145 14.26 17.30 8.61
C SER A 145 13.94 17.80 10.01
N VAL A 146 14.57 17.21 11.01
CA VAL A 146 14.43 17.55 12.43
C VAL A 146 15.82 17.73 13.02
N VAL A 147 16.05 18.84 13.71
CA VAL A 147 17.24 19.04 14.53
C VAL A 147 16.87 18.73 15.98
N THR A 148 17.63 17.87 16.66
CA THR A 148 17.33 17.49 18.04
C THR A 148 18.59 17.19 18.83
N ASN A 149 18.56 17.46 20.13
CA ASN A 149 19.53 16.99 21.12
C ASN A 149 18.88 16.08 22.18
N VAL A 150 17.59 15.79 22.03
CA VAL A 150 16.82 14.92 22.93
C VAL A 150 16.29 13.70 22.20
N ARG A 151 16.08 12.62 22.95
CA ARG A 151 15.24 11.53 22.48
C ARG A 151 13.79 11.97 22.48
N PHE A 152 13.06 11.52 21.47
CA PHE A 152 11.66 11.84 21.31
C PHE A 152 10.88 10.67 20.72
N SER A 153 9.59 10.63 21.04
CA SER A 153 8.60 9.76 20.41
C SER A 153 7.72 10.56 19.46
N VAL A 154 7.10 9.87 18.50
CA VAL A 154 6.21 10.48 17.51
C VAL A 154 4.80 9.96 17.74
N GLU A 155 3.86 10.87 17.98
CA GLU A 155 2.42 10.58 17.99
C GLU A 155 1.77 11.27 16.79
N ILE A 156 0.93 10.55 16.04
CA ILE A 156 0.21 11.09 14.87
C ILE A 156 -1.29 10.97 15.13
N LYS A 157 -1.99 12.10 15.16
CA LYS A 157 -3.44 12.19 15.35
C LYS A 157 -4.09 13.02 14.26
N GLU A 158 -5.38 12.79 14.02
CA GLU A 158 -6.19 13.63 13.16
C GLU A 158 -6.19 15.07 13.72
N ALA A 159 -6.08 16.06 12.85
CA ALA A 159 -6.33 17.44 13.20
C ALA A 159 -7.82 17.72 12.98
N ILE A 160 -8.46 18.38 13.95
CA ILE A 160 -9.85 18.80 13.78
C ILE A 160 -9.85 20.05 12.90
N LEU A 161 -10.63 20.01 11.82
CA LEU A 161 -10.81 21.13 10.91
C LEU A 161 -12.17 21.80 11.16
N ASP A 162 -12.22 23.12 11.03
CA ASP A 162 -13.49 23.86 11.00
C ASP A 162 -14.24 23.64 9.67
N GLU A 163 -15.46 24.18 9.57
CA GLU A 163 -16.30 24.09 8.35
C GLU A 163 -15.65 24.72 7.11
N SER A 164 -14.65 25.59 7.31
CA SER A 164 -13.87 26.22 6.23
C SER A 164 -12.59 25.43 5.87
N GLY A 165 -12.35 24.30 6.55
CA GLY A 165 -11.18 23.45 6.35
C GLY A 165 -9.89 23.97 7.00
N ASN A 166 -9.98 24.86 7.99
CA ASN A 166 -8.82 25.36 8.74
C ASN A 166 -8.60 24.54 10.01
N ASP A 167 -7.33 24.35 10.39
CA ASP A 167 -6.93 23.67 11.62
C ASP A 167 -7.39 24.44 12.86
N THR A 168 -8.20 23.81 13.72
CA THR A 168 -8.69 24.41 14.98
C THR A 168 -7.64 24.40 16.09
N GLY A 169 -6.52 23.69 15.88
CA GLY A 169 -5.51 23.43 16.91
C GLY A 169 -5.76 22.15 17.70
N GLU A 170 -6.96 21.57 17.63
CA GLU A 170 -7.33 20.38 18.39
C GLU A 170 -6.84 19.08 17.74
N MET A 171 -6.51 18.09 18.58
CA MET A 171 -6.11 16.75 18.16
C MET A 171 -7.23 15.75 18.41
N GLY A 172 -7.62 15.02 17.37
CA GLY A 172 -8.61 13.95 17.44
C GLY A 172 -7.98 12.58 17.74
N GLU A 173 -8.58 11.54 17.18
CA GLU A 173 -8.09 10.17 17.27
C GLU A 173 -6.81 9.95 16.46
N LYS A 174 -6.21 8.76 16.57
CA LYS A 174 -5.03 8.38 15.79
C LYS A 174 -5.30 8.47 14.29
N ALA A 175 -4.48 9.22 13.57
CA ALA A 175 -4.58 9.28 12.11
C ALA A 175 -4.10 7.95 11.51
N LYS A 176 -4.98 7.29 10.76
CA LYS A 176 -4.66 6.00 10.09
C LYS A 176 -4.06 6.18 8.71
N TRP A 177 -4.17 7.37 8.15
CA TRP A 177 -3.71 7.68 6.80
C TRP A 177 -2.29 8.23 6.75
N LEU A 178 -1.67 8.57 7.88
CA LEU A 178 -0.30 9.08 7.95
C LEU A 178 0.51 8.22 8.93
N SER A 179 1.71 7.81 8.53
CA SER A 179 2.58 6.92 9.30
C SER A 179 4.04 7.33 9.18
N THR A 180 4.90 6.82 10.06
CA THR A 180 6.35 7.06 9.99
C THR A 180 7.11 5.76 10.14
N THR A 181 8.27 5.68 9.49
CA THR A 181 9.23 4.57 9.66
C THR A 181 10.22 4.81 10.79
N TYR A 182 10.20 5.99 11.41
CA TYR A 182 11.12 6.37 12.49
C TYR A 182 11.06 5.42 13.67
N LYS A 183 12.21 5.01 14.17
CA LYS A 183 12.38 4.35 15.47
C LYS A 183 13.36 5.15 16.30
N GLU A 184 13.10 5.29 17.60
CA GLU A 184 13.93 6.09 18.51
C GLU A 184 15.42 5.69 18.48
N LYS A 185 15.70 4.40 18.31
CA LYS A 185 17.06 3.85 18.18
C LYS A 185 17.82 4.31 16.92
N ASP A 186 17.14 4.88 15.94
CA ASP A 186 17.75 5.34 14.68
C ASP A 186 18.45 6.69 14.87
N LEU A 187 18.26 7.35 16.02
CA LEU A 187 18.88 8.61 16.39
C LEU A 187 20.14 8.36 17.24
N ASN A 188 21.32 8.68 16.71
CA ASN A 188 22.57 8.65 17.46
C ASN A 188 22.82 10.00 18.15
N LEU A 189 22.80 10.01 19.50
CA LEU A 189 23.04 11.17 20.36
C LEU A 189 24.33 11.04 21.20
N ASP A 190 25.30 10.24 20.78
CA ASP A 190 26.52 9.96 21.56
C ASP A 190 27.51 11.15 21.66
N TYR A 191 27.11 12.36 21.25
CA TYR A 191 27.93 13.58 21.22
C TYR A 191 27.54 14.61 22.30
N GLY A 192 26.92 14.17 23.40
CA GLY A 192 26.40 15.06 24.43
C GLY A 192 25.12 15.79 23.97
N GLN A 193 24.87 16.99 24.50
CA GLN A 193 23.65 17.76 24.20
C GLN A 193 23.75 18.61 22.92
N ARG A 194 24.70 18.31 22.04
CA ARG A 194 24.84 18.98 20.76
C ARG A 194 23.71 18.53 19.82
N PRO A 195 22.95 19.44 19.20
CA PRO A 195 21.89 19.06 18.29
C PRO A 195 22.42 18.35 17.06
N VAL A 196 21.76 17.26 16.68
CA VAL A 196 21.99 16.49 15.47
C VAL A 196 20.80 16.63 14.53
N ALA A 197 21.07 16.64 13.24
CA ALA A 197 20.03 16.63 12.22
C ALA A 197 19.66 15.18 11.86
N ALA A 198 18.37 14.89 11.83
CA ALA A 198 17.80 13.64 11.37
C ALA A 198 16.76 13.90 10.27
N LYS A 199 16.66 12.99 9.31
CA LYS A 199 15.60 13.00 8.30
C LYS A 199 14.60 11.91 8.62
N LEU A 200 13.35 12.29 8.81
CA LEU A 200 12.26 11.39 9.14
C LEU A 200 11.35 11.22 7.93
N ARG A 201 11.06 9.97 7.56
CA ARG A 201 10.12 9.64 6.49
C ARG A 201 8.70 9.49 7.05
N PHE A 202 7.75 10.10 6.37
CA PHE A 202 6.33 9.95 6.63
C PHE A 202 5.60 9.46 5.38
N ASP A 203 4.99 8.29 5.46
CA ASP A 203 4.21 7.66 4.39
C ASP A 203 2.72 7.95 4.57
N TRP A 204 1.99 8.15 3.47
CA TRP A 204 0.59 8.58 3.50
C TRP A 204 -0.35 7.79 2.57
N ASN A 205 -1.63 7.72 2.96
CA ASN A 205 -2.70 7.13 2.17
C ASN A 205 -3.43 8.19 1.33
N VAL A 206 -4.01 7.75 0.22
CA VAL A 206 -4.79 8.62 -0.67
C VAL A 206 -6.00 9.20 0.08
N ASN A 207 -6.29 10.46 -0.16
CA ASN A 207 -7.57 11.06 0.21
C ASN A 207 -8.53 10.92 -0.98
N VAL A 208 -9.63 10.21 -0.76
CA VAL A 208 -10.68 9.99 -1.77
C VAL A 208 -11.88 10.93 -1.56
N GLU A 209 -11.91 11.62 -0.42
CA GLU A 209 -12.99 12.53 -0.06
C GLU A 209 -12.82 13.87 -0.77
N ASP A 210 -13.92 14.53 -1.09
CA ASP A 210 -13.94 15.87 -1.67
C ASP A 210 -13.66 16.99 -0.65
N GLN A 211 -13.36 16.60 0.60
CA GLN A 211 -12.92 17.48 1.66
C GLN A 211 -11.42 17.29 1.93
N LYS A 212 -10.78 18.39 2.35
CA LYS A 212 -9.41 18.32 2.89
C LYS A 212 -9.43 17.53 4.20
N ARG A 213 -8.30 16.91 4.52
CA ARG A 213 -8.06 16.34 5.85
C ARG A 213 -6.69 16.74 6.34
N ALA A 214 -6.46 16.69 7.65
CA ALA A 214 -5.18 17.05 8.23
C ALA A 214 -4.84 16.18 9.43
N ALA A 215 -3.54 16.03 9.71
CA ALA A 215 -3.02 15.30 10.84
C ALA A 215 -1.95 16.14 11.54
N LYS A 216 -1.81 15.95 12.85
CA LYS A 216 -0.76 16.56 13.67
C LYS A 216 0.27 15.51 14.05
N ILE A 217 1.52 15.78 13.73
CA ILE A 217 2.69 15.01 14.17
C ILE A 217 3.22 15.69 15.43
N ALA A 218 3.01 15.07 16.59
CA ALA A 218 3.53 15.54 17.88
C ALA A 218 4.84 14.81 18.22
N PHE A 219 5.93 15.56 18.26
CA PHE A 219 7.23 15.13 18.75
C PHE A 219 7.28 15.33 20.26
N LYS A 220 7.17 14.25 21.03
CA LYS A 220 7.12 14.29 22.50
C LYS A 220 8.48 13.98 23.09
N PHE A 221 8.97 14.86 23.95
CA PHE A 221 10.27 14.76 24.60
C PHE A 221 10.18 15.30 26.03
N THR A 222 11.32 15.33 26.72
CA THR A 222 11.43 15.83 28.09
C THR A 222 12.48 16.94 28.13
N ASP A 223 12.18 18.03 28.84
CA ASP A 223 13.13 19.13 29.03
C ASP A 223 14.15 18.84 30.15
N ASN A 224 14.98 19.84 30.46
CA ASN A 224 16.04 19.74 31.47
C ASN A 224 15.51 19.40 32.88
N ASP A 225 14.27 19.77 33.17
CA ASP A 225 13.65 19.60 34.49
C ASP A 225 12.86 18.29 34.61
N GLY A 226 12.84 17.47 33.56
CA GLY A 226 12.04 16.25 33.54
C GLY A 226 10.59 16.47 33.13
N ASN A 227 10.21 17.68 32.67
CA ASN A 227 8.83 17.95 32.27
C ASN A 227 8.56 17.50 30.82
N PRO A 228 7.40 16.88 30.54
CA PRO A 228 6.99 16.56 29.19
C PRO A 228 6.81 17.82 28.34
N GLN A 229 7.42 17.82 27.17
CA GLN A 229 7.30 18.85 26.15
C GLN A 229 6.87 18.23 24.83
N GLU A 230 6.25 19.04 23.98
CA GLU A 230 5.95 18.61 22.62
C GLU A 230 6.16 19.73 21.60
N THR A 231 6.51 19.32 20.39
CA THR A 231 6.52 20.18 19.20
C THR A 231 5.65 19.54 18.14
N VAL A 232 4.78 20.33 17.51
CA VAL A 232 3.74 19.81 16.61
C VAL A 232 3.95 20.34 15.20
N VAL A 233 3.82 19.44 14.23
CA VAL A 233 3.76 19.77 12.79
C VAL A 233 2.39 19.39 12.25
N THR A 234 1.70 20.32 11.59
CA THR A 234 0.42 20.05 10.92
C THR A 234 0.66 19.61 9.47
N VAL A 235 0.13 18.45 9.07
CA VAL A 235 0.16 17.95 7.71
C VAL A 235 -1.24 18.07 7.13
N MET A 236 -1.42 18.94 6.15
CA MET A 236 -2.67 19.09 5.41
C MET A 236 -2.61 18.28 4.11
N GLN A 237 -3.64 17.50 3.84
CA GLN A 237 -3.81 16.79 2.57
C GLN A 237 -4.97 17.39 1.78
N LYS A 238 -4.74 17.64 0.49
CA LYS A 238 -5.77 18.18 -0.41
C LYS A 238 -6.97 17.23 -0.53
N ALA A 239 -8.11 17.81 -0.88
CA ALA A 239 -9.31 17.10 -1.28
C ALA A 239 -9.13 16.38 -2.63
N ALA A 240 -9.83 15.28 -2.83
CA ALA A 240 -10.03 14.70 -4.15
C ALA A 240 -10.97 15.60 -5.00
N PRO A 241 -10.89 15.53 -6.33
CA PRO A 241 -11.88 16.17 -7.19
C PRO A 241 -13.29 15.65 -6.91
N THR A 242 -14.28 16.55 -6.86
CA THR A 242 -15.69 16.15 -6.68
C THR A 242 -16.20 15.37 -7.89
N ILE A 243 -16.66 14.13 -7.65
CA ILE A 243 -17.25 13.27 -8.67
C ILE A 243 -18.78 13.35 -8.58
N THR A 244 -19.41 14.04 -9.53
CA THR A 244 -20.88 14.24 -9.56
C THR A 244 -21.62 13.02 -10.12
N ASP A 245 -22.82 12.69 -9.64
CA ASP A 245 -23.65 11.58 -10.18
C ASP A 245 -24.26 11.90 -11.55
N ASN A 246 -23.41 11.95 -12.58
CA ASN A 246 -23.77 12.16 -13.98
C ASN A 246 -22.64 11.66 -14.89
N ARG A 247 -22.80 11.81 -16.21
CA ARG A 247 -21.80 11.38 -17.21
C ARG A 247 -20.42 12.05 -17.01
N ALA A 248 -20.37 13.31 -16.58
CA ALA A 248 -19.11 14.00 -16.36
C ALA A 248 -18.36 13.40 -15.16
N GLY A 249 -19.08 13.09 -14.09
CA GLY A 249 -18.49 12.36 -12.96
C GLY A 249 -18.05 10.95 -13.33
N ASP A 250 -18.82 10.20 -14.12
CA ASP A 250 -18.37 8.90 -14.63
C ASP A 250 -17.03 9.02 -15.37
N SER A 251 -16.90 9.98 -16.30
CA SER A 251 -15.65 10.19 -17.02
C SER A 251 -14.48 10.58 -16.11
N LEU A 252 -14.73 11.39 -15.09
CA LEU A 252 -13.72 11.78 -14.11
C LEU A 252 -13.30 10.58 -13.24
N ALA A 253 -14.25 9.77 -12.77
CA ALA A 253 -13.99 8.55 -12.03
C ALA A 253 -13.11 7.59 -12.84
N LEU A 254 -13.45 7.36 -14.12
CA LEU A 254 -12.64 6.51 -15.01
C LEU A 254 -11.19 7.00 -15.15
N LEU A 255 -10.98 8.31 -15.31
CA LEU A 255 -9.63 8.89 -15.42
C LEU A 255 -8.84 8.75 -14.11
N ILE A 256 -9.48 9.01 -12.96
CA ILE A 256 -8.83 8.86 -11.64
C ILE A 256 -8.48 7.38 -11.38
N ILE A 257 -9.37 6.44 -11.70
CA ILE A 257 -9.08 4.99 -11.60
C ILE A 257 -7.90 4.63 -12.50
N SER A 258 -7.88 5.14 -13.74
CA SER A 258 -6.81 4.88 -14.70
C SER A 258 -5.45 5.39 -14.20
N GLU A 259 -5.40 6.58 -13.60
CA GLU A 259 -4.20 7.15 -12.99
C GLU A 259 -3.72 6.31 -11.79
N ARG A 260 -4.63 5.95 -10.88
CA ARG A 260 -4.31 5.19 -9.66
C ARG A 260 -3.85 3.77 -9.94
N LEU A 261 -4.37 3.15 -10.98
CA LEU A 261 -3.91 1.85 -11.44
C LEU A 261 -2.57 1.93 -12.20
N ASN A 262 -2.11 3.14 -12.55
CA ASN A 262 -0.98 3.36 -13.44
C ASN A 262 -1.16 2.59 -14.76
N VAL A 263 -2.31 2.81 -15.42
CA VAL A 263 -2.61 2.23 -16.74
C VAL A 263 -1.58 2.72 -17.75
N MET A 264 -0.96 1.79 -18.48
CA MET A 264 0.14 2.09 -19.40
C MET A 264 -0.27 2.95 -20.60
N SER A 265 -1.51 2.82 -21.05
CA SER A 265 -2.09 3.60 -22.15
C SER A 265 -3.42 4.22 -21.72
N PRO A 266 -3.39 5.31 -20.93
CA PRO A 266 -4.60 5.95 -20.43
C PRO A 266 -5.37 6.64 -21.57
N TRP A 267 -6.67 6.90 -21.34
CA TRP A 267 -7.48 7.65 -22.29
C TRP A 267 -7.11 9.13 -22.33
N ASP A 268 -7.30 9.75 -23.48
CA ASP A 268 -7.24 11.21 -23.62
C ASP A 268 -8.54 11.84 -23.11
N GLY A 269 -8.45 12.47 -21.93
CA GLY A 269 -9.56 13.14 -21.26
C GLY A 269 -10.20 14.28 -22.06
N SER A 270 -9.52 14.80 -23.10
CA SER A 270 -10.10 15.81 -24.00
C SER A 270 -11.08 15.22 -25.02
N ARG A 271 -11.04 13.90 -25.24
CA ARG A 271 -11.92 13.21 -26.19
C ARG A 271 -13.21 12.76 -25.53
N ASN A 272 -14.27 12.66 -26.34
CA ASN A 272 -15.54 12.13 -25.87
C ASN A 272 -15.40 10.66 -25.41
N MET A 273 -15.88 10.36 -24.21
CA MET A 273 -15.83 9.04 -23.58
C MET A 273 -16.39 7.89 -24.45
N ARG A 274 -17.29 8.17 -25.41
CA ARG A 274 -17.77 7.16 -26.38
C ARG A 274 -16.69 6.58 -27.29
N TYR A 275 -15.56 7.27 -27.42
CA TYR A 275 -14.42 6.86 -28.24
C TYR A 275 -13.27 6.29 -27.41
N TRP A 276 -13.46 6.17 -26.10
CA TRP A 276 -12.48 5.56 -25.21
C TRP A 276 -12.52 4.04 -25.39
N ASN A 277 -11.38 3.46 -25.76
CA ASN A 277 -11.30 2.02 -25.97
C ASN A 277 -11.68 1.27 -24.68
N GLY A 278 -12.48 0.22 -24.82
CA GLY A 278 -12.96 -0.56 -23.67
C GLY A 278 -14.09 0.09 -22.88
N VAL A 279 -14.60 1.27 -23.26
CA VAL A 279 -15.77 1.90 -22.61
C VAL A 279 -17.01 1.79 -23.49
N LYS A 280 -18.13 1.37 -22.91
CA LYS A 280 -19.46 1.42 -23.54
C LYS A 280 -20.42 2.20 -22.66
N LEU A 281 -21.28 2.99 -23.31
CA LEU A 281 -22.30 3.80 -22.64
C LEU A 281 -23.68 3.22 -22.90
N TRP A 282 -24.60 3.50 -21.99
CA TRP A 282 -26.03 3.24 -22.18
C TRP A 282 -26.61 4.12 -23.31
N GLU A 283 -27.38 3.51 -24.21
CA GLU A 283 -27.95 4.15 -25.39
C GLU A 283 -29.49 4.25 -25.32
N ASN A 284 -30.09 5.16 -26.10
CA ASN A 284 -31.57 5.34 -26.09
C ASN A 284 -32.34 4.09 -26.55
N THR A 285 -31.69 3.19 -27.28
CA THR A 285 -32.28 1.96 -27.79
C THR A 285 -32.36 0.87 -26.74
N ASP A 286 -31.58 0.96 -25.66
CA ASP A 286 -31.60 0.02 -24.54
C ASP A 286 -32.94 0.09 -23.80
N GLN A 287 -33.50 -1.08 -23.46
CA GLN A 287 -34.80 -1.14 -22.79
C GLN A 287 -34.71 -0.55 -21.38
N GLU A 288 -33.61 -0.80 -20.68
CA GLU A 288 -33.30 -0.27 -19.35
C GLU A 288 -33.26 1.25 -19.34
N VAL A 289 -32.82 1.88 -20.43
CA VAL A 289 -32.81 3.34 -20.56
C VAL A 289 -34.22 3.90 -20.80
N LYS A 290 -35.10 3.14 -21.45
CA LYS A 290 -36.52 3.55 -21.57
C LYS A 290 -37.20 3.51 -20.21
N ASP A 291 -36.87 2.51 -19.40
CA ASP A 291 -37.43 2.32 -18.06
C ASP A 291 -36.78 3.28 -17.03
N ASN A 292 -35.50 3.62 -17.21
CA ASN A 292 -34.74 4.58 -16.41
C ASN A 292 -33.90 5.54 -17.30
N PRO A 293 -34.47 6.68 -17.72
CA PRO A 293 -33.79 7.65 -18.58
C PRO A 293 -32.49 8.24 -18.03
N GLN A 294 -32.26 8.18 -16.70
CA GLN A 294 -31.03 8.69 -16.07
C GLN A 294 -29.78 7.87 -16.45
N MET A 295 -29.95 6.64 -16.92
CA MET A 295 -28.86 5.78 -17.38
C MET A 295 -28.25 6.29 -18.69
N LYS A 296 -29.01 7.05 -19.50
CA LYS A 296 -28.57 7.50 -20.83
C LYS A 296 -27.19 8.16 -20.80
N GLY A 297 -26.26 7.59 -21.56
CA GLY A 297 -24.90 8.11 -21.69
C GLY A 297 -24.02 7.91 -20.45
N ARG A 298 -24.49 7.20 -19.42
CA ARG A 298 -23.70 6.74 -18.27
C ARG A 298 -22.89 5.50 -18.67
N VAL A 299 -21.84 5.21 -17.91
CA VAL A 299 -20.98 4.05 -18.17
C VAL A 299 -21.76 2.75 -17.94
N ARG A 300 -21.87 1.92 -18.99
CA ARG A 300 -22.47 0.58 -18.93
C ARG A 300 -21.41 -0.49 -18.77
N SER A 301 -20.29 -0.34 -19.46
CA SER A 301 -19.19 -1.29 -19.41
C SER A 301 -17.85 -0.57 -19.50
N VAL A 302 -16.86 -1.04 -18.74
CA VAL A 302 -15.49 -0.56 -18.83
C VAL A 302 -14.45 -1.67 -18.62
N LEU A 303 -13.40 -1.65 -19.44
CA LEU A 303 -12.19 -2.46 -19.29
C LEU A 303 -10.99 -1.57 -18.95
N PHE A 304 -10.35 -1.86 -17.83
CA PHE A 304 -9.01 -1.40 -17.48
C PHE A 304 -8.01 -2.52 -17.75
N SER A 305 -7.09 -2.29 -18.68
CA SER A 305 -6.09 -3.30 -19.07
C SER A 305 -4.68 -2.76 -19.06
N MET A 306 -3.68 -3.63 -18.83
CA MET A 306 -2.25 -3.29 -18.88
C MET A 306 -1.93 -2.15 -17.90
N PHE A 307 -1.95 -2.47 -16.61
CA PHE A 307 -1.74 -1.52 -15.53
C PHE A 307 -0.72 -2.05 -14.50
N GLN A 308 -0.26 -1.20 -13.60
CA GLN A 308 0.71 -1.58 -12.57
C GLN A 308 0.33 -1.00 -11.21
N THR A 309 -0.32 -1.82 -10.39
CA THR A 309 -0.67 -1.47 -9.00
C THR A 309 -0.34 -2.58 -8.02
N GLU A 310 -0.07 -2.22 -6.77
CA GLU A 310 0.02 -3.14 -5.62
C GLU A 310 -1.18 -2.99 -4.68
N GLU A 311 -2.26 -2.37 -5.15
CA GLU A 311 -3.43 -2.02 -4.35
C GLU A 311 -4.70 -2.62 -4.94
N SER A 312 -5.75 -2.66 -4.12
CA SER A 312 -7.10 -3.00 -4.56
C SER A 312 -7.62 -2.02 -5.62
N ILE A 313 -8.77 -2.35 -6.19
CA ILE A 313 -9.53 -1.48 -7.08
C ILE A 313 -9.79 -0.15 -6.36
N PRO A 314 -9.52 1.02 -7.00
CA PRO A 314 -9.76 2.31 -6.39
C PRO A 314 -11.22 2.58 -6.04
N ALA A 315 -11.46 3.31 -4.94
CA ALA A 315 -12.80 3.58 -4.43
C ALA A 315 -13.69 4.40 -5.37
N GLU A 316 -13.11 5.13 -6.32
CA GLU A 316 -13.85 5.87 -7.34
C GLU A 316 -14.77 5.00 -8.18
N VAL A 317 -14.52 3.69 -8.22
CA VAL A 317 -15.39 2.74 -8.92
C VAL A 317 -16.84 2.85 -8.43
N THR A 318 -17.07 3.21 -7.16
CA THR A 318 -18.40 3.36 -6.56
C THR A 318 -19.24 4.47 -7.21
N HIS A 319 -18.61 5.43 -7.90
CA HIS A 319 -19.33 6.46 -8.65
C HIS A 319 -19.87 5.98 -10.01
N LEU A 320 -19.46 4.80 -10.48
CA LEU A 320 -19.97 4.19 -11.72
C LEU A 320 -21.33 3.51 -11.47
N LYS A 321 -22.31 4.29 -11.03
CA LYS A 321 -23.60 3.84 -10.48
C LYS A 321 -24.33 2.79 -11.34
N TYR A 322 -24.30 2.94 -12.67
CA TYR A 322 -25.04 2.11 -13.62
C TYR A 322 -24.17 1.12 -14.41
N VAL A 323 -22.96 0.81 -13.92
CA VAL A 323 -22.07 -0.16 -14.59
C VAL A 323 -22.63 -1.58 -14.47
N GLU A 324 -22.76 -2.26 -15.61
CA GLU A 324 -23.14 -3.68 -15.68
C GLU A 324 -21.93 -4.60 -15.82
N THR A 325 -20.88 -4.13 -16.50
CA THR A 325 -19.68 -4.92 -16.78
C THR A 325 -18.43 -4.14 -16.39
N LEU A 326 -17.68 -4.67 -15.44
CA LEU A 326 -16.46 -4.08 -14.93
C LEU A 326 -15.31 -5.08 -15.05
N GLU A 327 -14.29 -4.70 -15.79
CA GLU A 327 -13.18 -5.60 -16.12
C GLU A 327 -11.83 -4.96 -15.77
N PHE A 328 -10.99 -5.71 -15.06
CA PHE A 328 -9.59 -5.43 -14.82
C PHE A 328 -8.78 -6.61 -15.31
N PHE A 329 -7.83 -6.36 -16.20
CA PHE A 329 -7.02 -7.40 -16.83
C PHE A 329 -5.55 -7.00 -16.95
N SER A 330 -4.64 -7.95 -16.71
CA SER A 330 -3.20 -7.78 -16.96
C SER A 330 -2.57 -6.69 -16.07
N ASN A 331 -2.49 -7.00 -14.77
CA ASN A 331 -1.65 -6.26 -13.84
C ASN A 331 -0.20 -6.74 -14.00
N ALA A 332 0.73 -5.81 -14.23
CA ALA A 332 2.14 -6.12 -14.43
C ALA A 332 2.70 -6.89 -13.23
N ASN A 333 3.42 -7.99 -13.48
CA ASN A 333 4.00 -8.86 -12.45
C ASN A 333 2.98 -9.39 -11.42
N ASN A 334 1.75 -9.71 -11.85
CA ASN A 334 0.69 -10.18 -10.94
C ASN A 334 1.11 -11.36 -10.03
N GLY A 335 1.91 -12.31 -10.51
CA GLY A 335 2.41 -13.44 -9.70
C GLY A 335 3.30 -13.05 -8.51
N LEU A 336 3.87 -11.84 -8.51
CA LEU A 336 4.66 -11.30 -7.40
C LEU A 336 3.82 -10.56 -6.35
N LYS A 337 2.50 -10.46 -6.56
CA LYS A 337 1.61 -9.62 -5.75
C LYS A 337 0.77 -10.44 -4.77
N SER A 338 0.28 -9.77 -3.74
CA SER A 338 -0.63 -10.36 -2.76
C SER A 338 -1.66 -9.30 -2.36
N ILE A 339 -2.63 -9.09 -3.25
CA ILE A 339 -3.63 -8.04 -3.10
C ILE A 339 -4.91 -8.63 -2.52
N LYS A 340 -5.42 -8.02 -1.46
CA LYS A 340 -6.76 -8.28 -0.95
C LYS A 340 -7.74 -7.38 -1.69
N LEU A 341 -8.79 -7.97 -2.27
CA LEU A 341 -9.85 -7.19 -2.92
C LEU A 341 -10.68 -6.48 -1.85
N GLY A 342 -10.78 -5.15 -1.98
CA GLY A 342 -11.59 -4.29 -1.13
C GLY A 342 -13.09 -4.39 -1.46
N ASN A 343 -13.89 -3.72 -0.64
CA ASN A 343 -15.35 -3.85 -0.64
C ASN A 343 -16.05 -2.99 -1.71
N GLU A 344 -15.31 -2.14 -2.41
CA GLU A 344 -15.85 -1.05 -3.22
C GLU A 344 -16.70 -1.57 -4.39
N VAL A 345 -16.26 -2.66 -5.04
CA VAL A 345 -17.04 -3.30 -6.11
C VAL A 345 -18.36 -3.93 -5.62
N CYS A 346 -18.45 -4.27 -4.32
CA CYS A 346 -19.66 -4.86 -3.75
C CYS A 346 -20.78 -3.83 -3.55
N GLN A 347 -20.49 -2.54 -3.75
CA GLN A 347 -21.45 -1.45 -3.65
C GLN A 347 -22.14 -1.13 -4.99
N LEU A 348 -21.72 -1.78 -6.09
CA LEU A 348 -22.21 -1.49 -7.44
C LEU A 348 -23.55 -2.18 -7.69
N GLU A 349 -24.62 -1.38 -7.72
CA GLU A 349 -25.99 -1.90 -7.72
C GLU A 349 -26.44 -2.57 -9.02
N TYR A 350 -25.75 -2.33 -10.14
CA TYR A 350 -26.12 -2.85 -11.46
C TYR A 350 -25.10 -3.87 -12.00
N LEU A 351 -24.07 -4.20 -11.21
CA LEU A 351 -22.97 -5.06 -11.65
C LEU A 351 -23.44 -6.50 -11.88
N LYS A 352 -23.36 -6.93 -13.14
CA LYS A 352 -23.66 -8.30 -13.59
C LYS A 352 -22.41 -9.08 -13.94
N ASN A 353 -21.38 -8.42 -14.47
CA ASN A 353 -20.16 -9.06 -14.94
C ASN A 353 -18.93 -8.43 -14.30
N LEU A 354 -18.19 -9.21 -13.52
CA LEU A 354 -16.94 -8.81 -12.90
C LEU A 354 -15.80 -9.70 -13.37
N ARG A 355 -14.81 -9.09 -14.03
CA ARG A 355 -13.57 -9.77 -14.43
C ARG A 355 -12.39 -9.15 -13.73
N LEU A 356 -11.62 -9.96 -13.00
CA LEU A 356 -10.43 -9.57 -12.26
C LEU A 356 -9.27 -10.49 -12.61
N ASP A 357 -9.01 -10.64 -13.90
CA ASP A 357 -8.03 -11.60 -14.40
C ASP A 357 -6.61 -11.05 -14.34
N ALA A 358 -5.64 -11.88 -13.95
CA ALA A 358 -4.23 -11.47 -13.87
C ALA A 358 -4.03 -10.20 -13.01
N TYR A 359 -4.81 -10.06 -11.93
CA TYR A 359 -4.76 -8.88 -11.06
C TYR A 359 -3.73 -9.04 -9.94
N GLY A 360 -3.52 -10.27 -9.46
CA GLY A 360 -2.63 -10.60 -8.34
C GLY A 360 -3.36 -10.72 -6.99
N LEU A 361 -4.64 -11.10 -7.06
CA LEU A 361 -5.50 -11.27 -5.89
C LEU A 361 -5.17 -12.53 -5.10
N THR A 362 -5.29 -12.44 -3.78
CA THR A 362 -5.16 -13.59 -2.86
C THR A 362 -6.40 -13.78 -2.00
N GLU A 363 -7.27 -12.78 -1.92
CA GLU A 363 -8.44 -12.77 -1.03
C GLU A 363 -9.58 -11.94 -1.64
N LEU A 364 -10.81 -12.42 -1.45
CA LEU A 364 -12.05 -11.72 -1.80
C LEU A 364 -12.64 -11.04 -0.55
N PRO A 365 -13.57 -10.07 -0.72
CA PRO A 365 -14.33 -9.53 0.39
C PRO A 365 -15.03 -10.61 1.20
N ASP A 366 -15.29 -10.31 2.47
CA ASP A 366 -15.99 -11.24 3.34
C ASP A 366 -17.44 -11.50 2.88
N ILE A 367 -18.09 -12.48 3.52
CA ILE A 367 -19.46 -12.88 3.21
C ILE A 367 -20.48 -11.73 3.30
N ASN A 368 -20.31 -10.77 4.23
CA ASN A 368 -21.25 -9.67 4.42
C ASN A 368 -21.18 -8.65 3.28
N GLU A 369 -20.01 -8.55 2.67
CA GLU A 369 -19.78 -7.65 1.55
C GLU A 369 -20.12 -8.33 0.23
N LEU A 370 -19.61 -9.53 -0.03
CA LEU A 370 -19.82 -10.22 -1.31
C LEU A 370 -21.30 -10.55 -1.57
N LYS A 371 -22.07 -10.89 -0.52
CA LYS A 371 -23.51 -11.18 -0.65
C LYS A 371 -24.32 -9.99 -1.22
N LYS A 372 -23.82 -8.76 -1.14
CA LYS A 372 -24.47 -7.57 -1.72
C LYS A 372 -24.58 -7.67 -3.24
N LEU A 373 -23.71 -8.46 -3.87
CA LEU A 373 -23.73 -8.76 -5.30
C LEU A 373 -24.57 -10.01 -5.65
N GLY A 374 -24.97 -10.81 -4.66
CA GLY A 374 -25.51 -12.16 -4.91
C GLY A 374 -26.79 -12.22 -5.73
N GLY A 375 -27.68 -11.23 -5.59
CA GLY A 375 -28.90 -11.13 -6.37
C GLY A 375 -28.72 -10.56 -7.79
N LYS A 376 -27.48 -10.32 -8.23
CA LYS A 376 -27.20 -9.50 -9.43
C LYS A 376 -26.05 -10.04 -10.28
N LEU A 377 -24.98 -10.50 -9.65
CA LEU A 377 -23.77 -10.94 -10.33
C LEU A 377 -24.02 -12.26 -11.05
N GLU A 378 -23.81 -12.25 -12.36
CA GLU A 378 -24.01 -13.39 -13.26
C GLU A 378 -22.67 -13.99 -13.70
N VAL A 379 -21.62 -13.17 -13.82
CA VAL A 379 -20.30 -13.61 -14.27
C VAL A 379 -19.23 -13.11 -13.30
N LEU A 380 -18.40 -14.05 -12.82
CA LEU A 380 -17.21 -13.76 -12.02
C LEU A 380 -16.00 -14.49 -12.61
N SER A 381 -15.02 -13.73 -13.06
CA SER A 381 -13.74 -14.25 -13.54
C SER A 381 -12.60 -13.81 -12.64
N LEU A 382 -11.87 -14.78 -12.11
CA LEU A 382 -10.74 -14.65 -11.19
C LEU A 382 -9.53 -15.41 -11.75
N SER A 383 -9.42 -15.55 -13.07
CA SER A 383 -8.38 -16.36 -13.69
C SER A 383 -7.01 -15.69 -13.54
N SER A 384 -5.94 -16.49 -13.46
CA SER A 384 -4.57 -15.99 -13.35
C SER A 384 -4.31 -15.13 -12.10
N ASN A 385 -4.92 -15.45 -10.96
CA ASN A 385 -4.61 -14.83 -9.68
C ASN A 385 -3.80 -15.76 -8.78
N ASN A 386 -3.63 -15.38 -7.51
CA ASN A 386 -2.72 -15.99 -6.56
C ASN A 386 -3.48 -16.63 -5.38
N PHE A 387 -4.72 -17.09 -5.60
CA PHE A 387 -5.49 -17.80 -4.58
C PHE A 387 -4.85 -19.17 -4.31
N ASN A 388 -4.72 -19.56 -3.04
CA ASN A 388 -4.18 -20.87 -2.68
C ASN A 388 -5.25 -21.96 -2.54
N LYS A 389 -6.52 -21.56 -2.43
CA LYS A 389 -7.71 -22.42 -2.32
C LYS A 389 -8.88 -21.75 -2.99
N ILE A 390 -9.94 -22.49 -3.29
CA ILE A 390 -11.23 -21.90 -3.67
C ILE A 390 -11.80 -21.15 -2.45
N PRO A 391 -11.98 -19.81 -2.50
CA PRO A 391 -12.51 -19.04 -1.37
C PRO A 391 -13.89 -19.57 -0.93
N ALA A 392 -14.11 -19.70 0.38
CA ALA A 392 -15.36 -20.23 0.94
C ALA A 392 -16.59 -19.36 0.60
N VAL A 393 -16.37 -18.07 0.37
CA VAL A 393 -17.40 -17.10 -0.03
C VAL A 393 -17.96 -17.35 -1.44
N LEU A 394 -17.30 -18.19 -2.26
CA LEU A 394 -17.80 -18.58 -3.57
C LEU A 394 -18.73 -19.78 -3.44
N ASN A 395 -20.02 -19.56 -3.26
CA ASN A 395 -21.02 -20.63 -3.24
C ASN A 395 -22.41 -20.11 -3.66
N LYS A 396 -23.31 -21.05 -3.94
CA LYS A 396 -24.68 -20.79 -4.41
C LYS A 396 -25.53 -19.97 -3.43
N GLU A 397 -25.32 -20.11 -2.13
CA GLU A 397 -26.10 -19.37 -1.13
C GLU A 397 -25.73 -17.88 -1.12
N ILE A 398 -24.45 -17.57 -1.32
CA ILE A 398 -23.93 -16.19 -1.33
C ILE A 398 -24.14 -15.54 -2.70
N LEU A 399 -23.96 -16.30 -3.78
CA LEU A 399 -24.03 -15.82 -5.16
C LEU A 399 -25.08 -16.62 -5.98
N PRO A 400 -26.37 -16.58 -5.60
CA PRO A 400 -27.40 -17.44 -6.19
C PRO A 400 -27.67 -17.19 -7.68
N ASN A 401 -27.39 -15.98 -8.18
CA ASN A 401 -27.59 -15.64 -9.59
C ASN A 401 -26.33 -15.84 -10.47
N LEU A 402 -25.23 -16.31 -9.88
CA LEU A 402 -24.00 -16.55 -10.64
C LEU A 402 -24.23 -17.69 -11.63
N LYS A 403 -23.84 -17.46 -12.88
CA LYS A 403 -23.92 -18.41 -13.99
C LYS A 403 -22.54 -18.84 -14.46
N VAL A 404 -21.54 -17.96 -14.35
CA VAL A 404 -20.19 -18.22 -14.83
C VAL A 404 -19.19 -17.96 -13.73
N LEU A 405 -18.41 -18.98 -13.38
CA LEU A 405 -17.25 -18.86 -12.51
C LEU A 405 -16.00 -19.34 -13.25
N LYS A 406 -15.00 -18.47 -13.35
CA LYS A 406 -13.69 -18.82 -13.93
C LYS A 406 -12.60 -18.61 -12.90
N MET A 407 -11.85 -19.67 -12.63
CA MET A 407 -10.69 -19.67 -11.72
C MET A 407 -9.52 -20.43 -12.35
N ASN A 408 -9.31 -20.28 -13.65
CA ASN A 408 -8.20 -20.94 -14.33
C ASN A 408 -6.85 -20.36 -13.89
N ALA A 409 -5.80 -21.15 -14.00
CA ALA A 409 -4.42 -20.67 -13.92
C ALA A 409 -4.09 -19.89 -12.64
N ASN A 410 -4.68 -20.25 -11.50
CA ASN A 410 -4.35 -19.60 -10.23
C ASN A 410 -3.01 -20.11 -9.66
N ARG A 411 -1.94 -19.93 -10.42
CA ARG A 411 -0.56 -20.30 -10.10
C ARG A 411 0.26 -19.02 -9.95
N ARG A 412 1.02 -18.86 -8.86
CA ARG A 412 1.88 -17.68 -8.66
C ARG A 412 3.09 -17.66 -9.60
N ARG A 413 3.59 -18.85 -9.95
CA ARG A 413 4.73 -19.04 -10.83
C ARG A 413 4.43 -20.21 -11.75
N ASP A 414 4.63 -20.03 -13.05
CA ASP A 414 4.50 -21.09 -14.06
C ASP A 414 5.63 -22.14 -14.02
N VAL A 415 6.40 -22.19 -12.92
CA VAL A 415 7.59 -23.05 -12.78
C VAL A 415 7.35 -24.27 -11.90
N VAL A 416 6.40 -24.19 -10.96
CA VAL A 416 6.08 -25.34 -10.11
C VAL A 416 5.21 -26.27 -10.91
N SER A 417 5.72 -27.47 -11.04
CA SER A 417 5.30 -28.39 -12.07
C SER A 417 5.59 -29.80 -11.55
N ASP A 418 6.74 -29.97 -10.88
CA ASP A 418 7.05 -30.86 -9.76
C ASP A 418 6.21 -30.66 -8.48
N LEU A 419 5.04 -31.29 -8.28
CA LEU A 419 4.26 -31.00 -7.07
C LEU A 419 4.87 -31.56 -5.78
N THR A 420 5.85 -32.47 -5.82
CA THR A 420 6.59 -32.89 -4.61
C THR A 420 7.36 -31.72 -3.95
N THR A 421 7.57 -30.64 -4.70
CA THR A 421 8.24 -29.41 -4.24
C THR A 421 7.28 -28.25 -3.93
N LEU A 422 5.97 -28.47 -4.08
CA LEU A 422 4.95 -27.43 -3.96
C LEU A 422 4.82 -26.89 -2.52
N ASP A 423 4.93 -25.58 -2.36
CA ASP A 423 4.49 -24.88 -1.15
C ASP A 423 3.00 -24.53 -1.30
N LYS A 424 2.15 -25.41 -0.73
CA LYS A 424 0.68 -25.34 -0.83
C LYS A 424 0.08 -24.02 -0.32
N ASP A 425 0.80 -23.29 0.53
CA ASP A 425 0.36 -22.01 1.09
C ASP A 425 0.86 -20.80 0.31
N LYS A 426 1.66 -21.01 -0.74
CA LYS A 426 2.27 -19.89 -1.49
C LYS A 426 2.18 -20.03 -3.00
N ASP A 427 2.19 -21.24 -3.54
CA ASP A 427 2.47 -21.42 -4.96
C ASP A 427 1.24 -21.32 -5.86
N GLY A 428 0.03 -21.57 -5.35
CA GLY A 428 -1.21 -21.44 -6.12
C GLY A 428 -2.36 -22.29 -5.60
N LEU A 429 -3.46 -22.29 -6.35
CA LEU A 429 -4.72 -22.93 -5.99
C LEU A 429 -4.52 -24.44 -5.97
N TYR A 430 -4.48 -24.99 -4.76
CA TYR A 430 -4.25 -26.40 -4.51
C TYR A 430 -5.49 -27.06 -3.92
N LEU A 431 -5.83 -28.24 -4.44
CA LEU A 431 -6.87 -29.12 -3.91
C LEU A 431 -6.38 -30.58 -3.99
N ASP A 432 -6.41 -31.29 -2.87
CA ASP A 432 -6.15 -32.73 -2.83
C ASP A 432 -7.48 -33.49 -2.84
N LEU A 433 -7.89 -34.06 -3.96
CA LEU A 433 -9.17 -34.77 -4.07
C LEU A 433 -9.21 -36.11 -3.31
N SER A 434 -8.10 -36.54 -2.70
CA SER A 434 -8.10 -37.63 -1.72
C SER A 434 -8.47 -37.18 -0.31
N SER A 435 -8.36 -35.87 -0.02
CA SER A 435 -8.82 -35.26 1.23
C SER A 435 -10.34 -35.09 1.19
N TYR A 436 -11.02 -35.53 2.25
CA TYR A 436 -12.47 -35.38 2.36
C TYR A 436 -12.92 -33.92 2.20
N ALA A 437 -12.21 -32.98 2.82
CA ALA A 437 -12.60 -31.56 2.82
C ALA A 437 -12.49 -30.94 1.41
N ASP A 438 -11.39 -31.20 0.70
CA ASP A 438 -11.16 -30.64 -0.64
C ASP A 438 -12.03 -31.34 -1.68
N LYS A 439 -12.20 -32.67 -1.58
CA LYS A 439 -13.15 -33.43 -2.42
C LYS A 439 -14.58 -32.95 -2.23
N ARG A 440 -15.01 -32.72 -0.98
CA ARG A 440 -16.33 -32.14 -0.65
C ARG A 440 -16.47 -30.75 -1.25
N ARG A 441 -15.44 -29.89 -1.10
CA ARG A 441 -15.45 -28.54 -1.67
C ARG A 441 -15.56 -28.55 -3.19
N PHE A 442 -14.86 -29.47 -3.87
CA PHE A 442 -14.96 -29.65 -5.31
C PHE A 442 -16.38 -30.09 -5.72
N MET A 443 -16.97 -31.07 -5.03
CA MET A 443 -18.35 -31.52 -5.27
C MET A 443 -19.38 -30.39 -5.08
N GLU A 444 -19.20 -29.52 -4.07
CA GLU A 444 -20.07 -28.34 -3.89
C GLU A 444 -20.00 -27.36 -5.06
N MET A 445 -18.86 -27.24 -5.75
CA MET A 445 -18.77 -26.45 -6.99
C MET A 445 -19.53 -27.09 -8.14
N LEU A 446 -19.48 -28.43 -8.28
CA LEU A 446 -20.24 -29.15 -9.28
C LEU A 446 -21.75 -29.05 -9.03
N ALA A 447 -22.17 -29.12 -7.77
CA ALA A 447 -23.58 -29.03 -7.34
C ALA A 447 -24.18 -27.61 -7.50
N TRP A 448 -23.37 -26.61 -7.80
CA TRP A 448 -23.86 -25.25 -8.02
C TRP A 448 -24.72 -25.16 -9.30
N GLU A 449 -24.40 -25.96 -10.32
CA GLU A 449 -25.04 -25.96 -11.64
C GLU A 449 -24.87 -24.65 -12.42
N LEU A 450 -23.65 -24.12 -12.42
CA LEU A 450 -23.26 -22.96 -13.21
C LEU A 450 -23.39 -23.25 -14.72
N ASP A 451 -23.78 -22.26 -15.54
CA ASP A 451 -23.70 -22.36 -17.01
C ASP A 451 -22.25 -22.61 -17.47
N THR A 452 -21.26 -22.09 -16.73
CA THR A 452 -19.84 -22.33 -17.00
C THR A 452 -19.01 -22.37 -15.72
N LEU A 453 -18.25 -23.45 -15.54
CA LEU A 453 -17.26 -23.62 -14.48
C LEU A 453 -15.89 -23.93 -15.08
N GLN A 454 -14.90 -23.09 -14.80
CA GLN A 454 -13.54 -23.26 -15.31
C GLN A 454 -12.50 -23.31 -14.18
N LEU A 455 -11.81 -24.44 -14.06
CA LEU A 455 -10.83 -24.78 -13.03
C LEU A 455 -9.53 -25.32 -13.63
N SER A 456 -9.26 -25.04 -14.90
CA SER A 456 -8.09 -25.55 -15.62
C SER A 456 -6.79 -24.93 -15.13
N ASN A 457 -5.70 -25.67 -15.30
CA ASN A 457 -4.34 -25.18 -15.03
C ASN A 457 -4.13 -24.72 -13.57
N ASN A 458 -4.68 -25.44 -12.60
CA ASN A 458 -4.45 -25.24 -11.17
C ASN A 458 -3.60 -26.40 -10.60
N TYR A 459 -3.46 -26.51 -9.28
CA TYR A 459 -2.84 -27.65 -8.62
C TYR A 459 -3.89 -28.56 -7.98
N ILE A 460 -4.88 -29.00 -8.78
CA ILE A 460 -5.88 -29.98 -8.36
C ILE A 460 -5.31 -31.37 -8.64
N GLU A 461 -5.19 -32.22 -7.62
CA GLU A 461 -4.59 -33.55 -7.75
C GLU A 461 -5.49 -34.67 -7.21
N GLY A 462 -5.17 -35.90 -7.60
CA GLY A 462 -5.89 -37.10 -7.18
C GLY A 462 -6.95 -37.54 -8.19
N GLU A 463 -7.92 -38.31 -7.70
CA GLU A 463 -8.98 -38.87 -8.54
C GLU A 463 -10.24 -38.01 -8.48
N LEU A 464 -10.92 -37.88 -9.62
CA LEU A 464 -12.24 -37.26 -9.68
C LEU A 464 -13.24 -38.01 -8.77
N PRO A 465 -14.26 -37.33 -8.20
CA PRO A 465 -15.30 -38.02 -7.44
C PRO A 465 -15.97 -39.10 -8.28
N THR A 466 -16.07 -40.30 -7.70
CA THR A 466 -16.77 -41.42 -8.34
C THR A 466 -18.28 -41.17 -8.30
N ASP A 467 -19.03 -41.88 -9.14
CA ASP A 467 -20.50 -41.86 -9.12
C ASP A 467 -21.07 -42.23 -7.75
N LYS A 468 -20.37 -43.10 -7.00
CA LYS A 468 -20.71 -43.45 -5.63
C LYS A 468 -20.46 -42.29 -4.66
N ASP A 469 -19.31 -41.63 -4.75
CA ASP A 469 -19.01 -40.46 -3.91
C ASP A 469 -20.10 -39.39 -4.06
N LEU A 470 -20.54 -39.14 -5.31
CA LEU A 470 -21.57 -38.17 -5.62
C LEU A 470 -22.95 -38.61 -5.11
N SER A 471 -23.34 -39.86 -5.36
CA SER A 471 -24.61 -40.44 -4.88
C SER A 471 -24.72 -40.40 -3.35
N ASP A 472 -23.64 -40.73 -2.64
CA ASP A 472 -23.61 -40.78 -1.18
C ASP A 472 -23.48 -39.38 -0.54
N SER A 473 -23.14 -38.34 -1.32
CA SER A 473 -22.84 -37.00 -0.79
C SER A 473 -24.05 -36.21 -0.26
N GLY A 474 -25.25 -36.56 -0.72
CA GLY A 474 -26.49 -35.80 -0.51
C GLY A 474 -26.55 -34.46 -1.26
N LEU A 475 -25.63 -34.20 -2.21
CA LEU A 475 -25.58 -32.97 -2.99
C LEU A 475 -26.25 -33.08 -4.37
N PHE A 476 -26.48 -34.29 -4.87
CA PHE A 476 -26.94 -34.54 -6.23
C PHE A 476 -28.18 -35.44 -6.23
N ASP A 477 -29.16 -35.07 -7.05
CA ASP A 477 -30.23 -35.98 -7.42
C ASP A 477 -29.73 -37.03 -8.41
N LEU A 478 -30.40 -38.17 -8.48
CA LEU A 478 -30.13 -39.21 -9.48
C LEU A 478 -31.14 -39.10 -10.63
N TYR A 479 -30.72 -39.48 -11.84
CA TYR A 479 -31.65 -39.64 -12.96
C TYR A 479 -32.67 -40.74 -12.67
N THR A 480 -33.95 -40.44 -12.89
CA THR A 480 -35.07 -41.37 -12.78
C THR A 480 -35.58 -41.77 -14.15
N GLU A 481 -36.40 -42.82 -14.22
CA GLU A 481 -37.07 -43.19 -15.47
C GLU A 481 -37.96 -42.06 -16.00
N GLU A 482 -38.57 -41.27 -15.11
CA GLU A 482 -39.39 -40.12 -15.48
C GLU A 482 -38.57 -39.03 -16.17
N ASP A 483 -37.33 -38.77 -15.75
CA ASP A 483 -36.46 -37.81 -16.43
C ASP A 483 -36.18 -38.24 -17.87
N ILE A 484 -35.89 -39.53 -18.06
CA ILE A 484 -35.63 -40.11 -19.39
C ILE A 484 -36.87 -39.97 -20.27
N LYS A 485 -38.04 -40.40 -19.77
CA LYS A 485 -39.33 -40.27 -20.48
C LYS A 485 -39.65 -38.80 -20.76
N ALA A 486 -39.37 -37.88 -19.84
CA ALA A 486 -39.62 -36.45 -20.04
C ALA A 486 -38.73 -35.88 -21.14
N SER A 487 -37.44 -36.26 -21.18
CA SER A 487 -36.49 -35.79 -22.20
C SER A 487 -36.92 -36.12 -23.63
N GLN A 488 -37.54 -37.29 -23.82
CA GLN A 488 -38.04 -37.79 -25.11
C GLN A 488 -39.32 -37.07 -25.59
N ASN A 489 -39.97 -36.30 -24.71
CA ASN A 489 -41.21 -35.58 -25.02
C ASN A 489 -40.99 -34.07 -25.25
N THR A 490 -39.74 -33.59 -25.22
CA THR A 490 -39.40 -32.15 -25.31
C THR A 490 -39.52 -31.57 -26.72
N GLY A 491 -39.61 -32.41 -27.75
CA GLY A 491 -39.70 -32.00 -29.16
C GLY A 491 -38.35 -31.67 -29.81
N ASP A 492 -37.28 -31.44 -29.03
CA ASP A 492 -35.91 -31.38 -29.52
C ASP A 492 -35.19 -32.71 -29.26
N LYS A 493 -34.94 -33.44 -30.34
CA LYS A 493 -34.28 -34.74 -30.28
C LYS A 493 -32.84 -34.68 -29.75
N LYS A 494 -32.21 -33.50 -29.71
CA LYS A 494 -30.86 -33.32 -29.16
C LYS A 494 -30.82 -33.35 -27.63
N ASP A 495 -31.96 -33.17 -26.98
CA ASP A 495 -32.10 -33.19 -25.53
C ASP A 495 -32.52 -34.57 -24.99
N GLU A 496 -32.72 -35.57 -25.88
CA GLU A 496 -33.06 -36.94 -25.50
C GLU A 496 -31.94 -37.58 -24.66
N LEU A 497 -32.32 -38.13 -23.49
CA LEU A 497 -31.43 -38.82 -22.57
C LEU A 497 -31.54 -40.35 -22.75
N PRO A 498 -30.42 -41.10 -22.66
CA PRO A 498 -30.43 -42.55 -22.76
C PRO A 498 -30.79 -43.23 -21.42
N GLU A 499 -31.42 -44.41 -21.49
CA GLU A 499 -31.84 -45.19 -20.32
C GLU A 499 -30.69 -45.57 -19.38
N ILE A 500 -29.45 -45.68 -19.89
CA ILE A 500 -28.26 -45.99 -19.10
C ILE A 500 -27.98 -44.98 -17.98
N LEU A 501 -28.54 -43.76 -18.09
CA LEU A 501 -28.38 -42.74 -17.06
C LEU A 501 -29.19 -43.04 -15.79
N VAL A 502 -30.22 -43.90 -15.82
CA VAL A 502 -31.07 -44.15 -14.64
C VAL A 502 -30.20 -44.57 -13.44
N SER A 503 -30.41 -43.94 -12.29
CA SER A 503 -29.62 -44.07 -11.06
C SER A 503 -28.19 -43.51 -11.10
N THR A 504 -27.77 -42.84 -12.18
CA THR A 504 -26.51 -42.07 -12.20
C THR A 504 -26.72 -40.66 -11.63
N PRO A 505 -25.69 -40.03 -11.03
CA PRO A 505 -25.79 -38.66 -10.50
C PRO A 505 -26.05 -37.61 -11.60
N LYS A 506 -27.01 -36.72 -11.36
CA LYS A 506 -27.28 -35.53 -12.19
C LYS A 506 -26.27 -34.42 -11.90
N VAL A 507 -25.05 -34.57 -12.37
CA VAL A 507 -24.00 -33.55 -12.18
C VAL A 507 -24.08 -32.51 -13.29
N MET A 508 -24.12 -31.22 -12.94
CA MET A 508 -23.90 -30.14 -13.91
C MET A 508 -24.76 -30.20 -15.19
N PHE A 509 -25.99 -30.72 -15.10
CA PHE A 509 -26.79 -31.07 -16.29
C PHE A 509 -27.14 -29.87 -17.21
N LYS A 510 -27.13 -28.64 -16.68
CA LYS A 510 -27.33 -27.38 -17.44
C LYS A 510 -26.03 -26.71 -17.89
N THR A 511 -24.88 -27.23 -17.48
CA THR A 511 -23.58 -26.59 -17.69
C THR A 511 -23.18 -26.72 -19.15
N LYS A 512 -22.90 -25.59 -19.79
CA LYS A 512 -22.51 -25.50 -21.21
C LYS A 512 -21.00 -25.49 -21.39
N GLY A 513 -20.25 -25.13 -20.35
CA GLY A 513 -18.79 -25.11 -20.38
C GLY A 513 -18.21 -25.63 -19.07
N PHE A 514 -17.50 -26.75 -19.13
CA PHE A 514 -16.75 -27.27 -18.01
C PHE A 514 -15.30 -27.50 -18.40
N THR A 515 -14.37 -26.93 -17.64
CA THR A 515 -12.93 -27.12 -17.88
C THR A 515 -12.20 -27.45 -16.59
N VAL A 516 -11.40 -28.51 -16.61
CA VAL A 516 -10.57 -28.98 -15.48
C VAL A 516 -9.26 -29.62 -15.98
N ASN A 517 -8.92 -29.43 -17.26
CA ASN A 517 -7.67 -29.87 -17.88
C ASN A 517 -6.44 -29.17 -17.30
N LEU A 518 -5.27 -29.73 -17.61
CA LEU A 518 -3.96 -29.22 -17.16
C LEU A 518 -3.82 -29.17 -15.63
N ASN A 519 -4.51 -30.07 -14.94
CA ASN A 519 -4.33 -30.33 -13.52
C ASN A 519 -3.54 -31.64 -13.33
N TYR A 520 -3.47 -32.13 -12.09
CA TYR A 520 -2.75 -33.35 -11.70
C TYR A 520 -3.72 -34.49 -11.41
N LEU A 521 -4.82 -34.52 -12.17
CA LEU A 521 -5.84 -35.56 -12.01
C LEU A 521 -5.37 -36.85 -12.66
N HIS A 522 -5.67 -37.98 -12.01
CA HIS A 522 -5.34 -39.31 -12.51
C HIS A 522 -6.44 -40.32 -12.19
N GLY A 523 -6.24 -41.59 -12.59
CA GLY A 523 -7.17 -42.69 -12.34
C GLY A 523 -8.19 -42.88 -13.47
N GLU A 524 -9.37 -43.38 -13.12
CA GLU A 524 -10.46 -43.57 -14.08
C GLU A 524 -11.34 -42.32 -14.19
N ILE A 525 -11.75 -41.98 -15.41
CA ILE A 525 -12.82 -41.02 -15.68
C ILE A 525 -14.13 -41.67 -15.24
N PRO A 526 -14.89 -41.05 -14.33
CA PRO A 526 -16.16 -41.59 -13.81
C PRO A 526 -17.30 -41.49 -14.83
N ASN A 527 -18.36 -42.28 -14.62
CA ASN A 527 -19.47 -42.38 -15.55
C ASN A 527 -20.28 -41.08 -15.63
N TRP A 528 -20.37 -40.31 -14.56
CA TRP A 528 -21.00 -38.98 -14.60
C TRP A 528 -20.34 -38.01 -15.59
N ILE A 529 -19.09 -38.27 -16.04
CA ILE A 529 -18.45 -37.57 -17.16
C ILE A 529 -18.61 -38.34 -18.48
N LEU A 530 -18.27 -39.63 -18.50
CA LEU A 530 -18.27 -40.43 -19.75
C LEU A 530 -19.65 -40.57 -20.38
N LEU A 531 -20.70 -40.59 -19.55
CA LEU A 531 -22.09 -40.67 -19.98
C LEU A 531 -22.76 -39.30 -20.03
N HIS A 532 -22.05 -38.21 -19.73
CA HIS A 532 -22.65 -36.89 -19.54
C HIS A 532 -23.30 -36.38 -20.85
N PRO A 533 -24.54 -35.85 -20.83
CA PRO A 533 -25.21 -35.36 -22.04
C PRO A 533 -24.43 -34.29 -22.81
N GLN A 534 -23.58 -33.51 -22.13
CA GLN A 534 -22.78 -32.42 -22.70
C GLN A 534 -21.31 -32.80 -22.96
N MET A 535 -20.91 -34.08 -22.84
CA MET A 535 -19.50 -34.50 -22.94
C MET A 535 -18.82 -34.03 -24.24
N ALA A 536 -19.47 -34.15 -25.40
CA ALA A 536 -18.92 -33.64 -26.66
C ALA A 536 -18.93 -32.10 -26.74
N ASP A 537 -20.01 -31.46 -26.28
CA ASP A 537 -20.19 -30.00 -26.29
C ASP A 537 -19.15 -29.29 -25.40
N TRP A 538 -18.70 -29.96 -24.32
CA TRP A 538 -17.60 -29.50 -23.48
C TRP A 538 -16.22 -29.64 -24.12
N ASN A 539 -16.09 -30.24 -25.31
CA ASN A 539 -14.80 -30.61 -25.90
C ASN A 539 -13.91 -31.32 -24.87
N SER A 540 -14.44 -32.42 -24.32
CA SER A 540 -13.87 -33.11 -23.15
C SER A 540 -12.44 -33.59 -23.37
N PHE A 541 -12.04 -33.97 -24.60
CA PHE A 541 -10.64 -34.32 -24.90
C PHE A 541 -9.68 -33.17 -24.55
N THR A 542 -10.04 -31.95 -24.94
CA THR A 542 -9.19 -30.78 -24.70
C THR A 542 -9.33 -30.28 -23.27
N PHE A 543 -10.56 -30.13 -22.79
CA PHE A 543 -10.86 -29.36 -21.57
C PHE A 543 -11.05 -30.19 -20.31
N ILE A 544 -11.08 -31.52 -20.40
CA ILE A 544 -11.20 -32.43 -19.25
C ILE A 544 -10.10 -33.49 -19.27
N PHE A 545 -9.95 -34.27 -20.34
CA PHE A 545 -9.11 -35.48 -20.36
C PHE A 545 -7.62 -35.17 -20.45
N THR A 546 -7.24 -34.07 -21.11
CA THR A 546 -5.85 -33.63 -21.17
C THR A 546 -5.39 -33.14 -19.79
N GLN A 547 -4.47 -33.83 -19.13
CA GLN A 547 -3.88 -33.43 -17.85
C GLN A 547 -2.42 -33.01 -18.04
N GLU A 548 -1.78 -32.47 -17.00
CA GLU A 548 -0.38 -32.03 -17.03
C GLU A 548 0.55 -33.17 -17.48
N ASP A 549 1.42 -32.92 -18.48
CA ASP A 549 2.04 -33.98 -19.28
C ASP A 549 3.50 -34.31 -18.93
N ALA A 550 4.03 -33.77 -17.82
CA ALA A 550 5.47 -33.84 -17.57
C ALA A 550 5.89 -34.34 -16.17
N LYS A 551 5.01 -34.31 -15.15
CA LYS A 551 5.47 -34.22 -13.75
C LYS A 551 4.49 -34.80 -12.75
N SER A 552 5.01 -35.28 -11.62
CA SER A 552 4.23 -35.97 -10.60
C SER A 552 3.39 -35.04 -9.72
N ASP A 553 2.29 -35.59 -9.22
CA ASP A 553 1.52 -35.03 -8.10
C ASP A 553 2.35 -35.04 -6.78
N THR A 554 1.76 -34.56 -5.67
CA THR A 554 2.47 -34.51 -4.38
C THR A 554 2.83 -35.90 -3.81
N LYS A 555 2.25 -36.97 -4.36
CA LYS A 555 2.45 -38.37 -3.95
C LYS A 555 3.36 -39.14 -4.90
N GLY A 556 3.82 -38.53 -5.99
CA GLY A 556 4.65 -39.19 -7.00
C GLY A 556 3.88 -39.87 -8.14
N ASN A 557 2.55 -39.76 -8.20
CA ASN A 557 1.75 -40.32 -9.30
C ASN A 557 1.85 -39.43 -10.54
N LEU A 558 1.80 -40.05 -11.71
CA LEU A 558 1.72 -39.32 -12.98
C LEU A 558 0.26 -38.90 -13.25
N PRO A 559 0.01 -37.64 -13.62
CA PRO A 559 -1.29 -37.20 -14.10
C PRO A 559 -1.69 -37.92 -15.40
N GLY A 560 -3.00 -38.01 -15.61
CA GLY A 560 -3.59 -38.64 -16.78
C GLY A 560 -4.56 -39.76 -16.42
N PHE A 561 -5.60 -39.88 -17.24
CA PHE A 561 -6.62 -40.90 -17.05
C PHE A 561 -6.29 -42.18 -17.81
N VAL A 562 -6.71 -43.33 -17.27
CA VAL A 562 -6.39 -44.66 -17.82
C VAL A 562 -7.43 -45.18 -18.81
N ASN A 563 -8.63 -44.59 -18.84
CA ASN A 563 -9.78 -45.02 -19.64
C ASN A 563 -10.30 -43.92 -20.58
N ILE A 564 -9.39 -43.11 -21.14
CA ILE A 564 -9.76 -42.06 -22.12
C ILE A 564 -10.35 -42.74 -23.38
N PRO A 565 -11.58 -42.38 -23.80
CA PRO A 565 -12.14 -42.88 -25.06
C PRO A 565 -11.24 -42.53 -26.25
N LYS A 566 -11.25 -43.35 -27.30
CA LYS A 566 -10.44 -43.08 -28.50
C LYS A 566 -10.92 -41.83 -29.26
N ASP A 567 -12.24 -41.68 -29.33
CA ASP A 567 -12.97 -40.62 -30.01
C ASP A 567 -14.38 -40.51 -29.38
N PHE A 568 -15.29 -39.78 -30.01
CA PHE A 568 -16.67 -39.62 -29.53
C PHE A 568 -17.65 -40.65 -30.11
N GLU A 569 -17.20 -41.71 -30.80
CA GLU A 569 -18.13 -42.64 -31.46
C GLU A 569 -19.07 -43.35 -30.46
N GLU A 570 -18.55 -43.89 -29.36
CA GLU A 570 -19.36 -44.50 -28.30
C GLU A 570 -20.35 -43.49 -27.67
N TYR A 571 -19.92 -42.24 -27.50
CA TYR A 571 -20.79 -41.16 -27.04
C TYR A 571 -21.93 -40.90 -28.03
N TYR A 572 -21.67 -40.89 -29.33
CA TYR A 572 -22.69 -40.70 -30.35
C TYR A 572 -23.57 -41.93 -30.58
N GLU A 573 -23.18 -43.13 -30.12
CA GLU A 573 -24.10 -44.26 -30.04
C GLU A 573 -25.15 -44.06 -28.94
N LEU A 574 -24.75 -43.46 -27.81
CA LEU A 574 -25.66 -43.09 -26.72
C LEU A 574 -26.50 -41.84 -27.04
N TYR A 575 -25.93 -40.88 -27.77
CA TYR A 575 -26.57 -39.61 -28.16
C TYR A 575 -26.52 -39.40 -29.69
N PRO A 576 -27.25 -40.21 -30.48
CA PRO A 576 -27.15 -40.19 -31.95
C PRO A 576 -27.50 -38.84 -32.58
N ASN A 577 -28.46 -38.11 -31.99
CA ASN A 577 -28.90 -36.81 -32.49
C ASN A 577 -27.89 -35.68 -32.23
N LYS A 578 -26.87 -35.91 -31.40
CA LYS A 578 -25.79 -34.95 -31.12
C LYS A 578 -24.57 -35.12 -32.05
N ARG A 579 -24.56 -36.14 -32.90
CA ARG A 579 -23.51 -36.33 -33.90
C ARG A 579 -23.46 -35.12 -34.85
N PRO A 580 -22.29 -34.48 -35.04
CA PRO A 580 -22.15 -33.42 -36.03
C PRO A 580 -22.54 -33.92 -37.42
N THR A 581 -23.55 -33.31 -38.02
CA THR A 581 -23.88 -33.55 -39.43
C THR A 581 -22.91 -32.71 -40.27
N TRP A 582 -22.00 -33.37 -40.96
CA TRP A 582 -21.21 -32.72 -42.01
C TRP A 582 -22.14 -32.41 -43.20
N GLU A 583 -22.91 -31.34 -43.10
CA GLU A 583 -23.51 -30.69 -44.26
C GLU A 583 -22.54 -29.61 -44.74
N ASN A 584 -22.20 -29.70 -46.03
CA ASN A 584 -21.11 -28.98 -46.73
C ASN A 584 -20.96 -27.48 -46.43
#